data_AF-A0AAV2K1W9-F1
#
_entry.id   AF-A0AAV2K1W9-F1
#
_cell.length_a   1.000
_cell.length_b   1.000
_cell.length_c   1.000
_cell.angle_alpha   90.00
_cell.angle_beta   90.00
_cell.angle_gamma   90.00
#
_symmetry.space_group_name_H-M   'P 1'
#
loop_
_entity.id
_entity.type
_entity.pdbx_description
1 polymer ?
#
loop_
_entity_poly.entity_id
_entity_poly.type
_entity_poly.pdbx_seq_one_letter_code
_entity_poly.pdbx_strand_id
1 'polypeptide(L)'
;MFEALQFESEAVSQNRSGDGAWSSSLLKVPVLIPKTRAVRVTTLLQTQDPDTVFSSLRRHNPELRKWTSRQFPGSAFEYALKNANFEKLHQEFSEVFRLKKLITLGDSVCALYVGDICQGSGFMLAGDFIMTNAHLLENALLEDGKTLAVSVKALFNHENNLIESEVLLMYEAYSGVIDLDKEMDYAVLRLKRGAKPMPPGLLPYFGPKPNAGGACIIGHPGDQVKKIDLTYIIGKKEREAAANQHLEPYDESARMIIVKEAVESGINEIWSSEEVITYNTVCMFHGSSGSPLMDANGRVVGIHSAGFVYEYEGLKHSVIEYAHPTLQIFARFLSNVGPLDIESARDVGQLSSTNPYLRDVILEYLIL
;
A
#
# COMPACT_ATOMS: atom_id res chain seq x y z
N MET A 1 20.41 32.80 14.60
CA MET A 1 21.67 33.06 15.33
C MET A 1 21.79 31.92 16.33
N PHE A 2 22.68 30.97 16.05
CA PHE A 2 22.82 29.71 16.79
C PHE A 2 23.50 29.96 18.14
N GLU A 3 22.94 29.45 19.23
CA GLU A 3 23.65 29.27 20.50
C GLU A 3 24.26 27.87 20.52
N ALA A 4 25.59 27.85 20.61
CA ALA A 4 26.41 26.66 20.80
C ALA A 4 26.59 26.41 22.29
N LEU A 5 26.48 25.16 22.72
CA LEU A 5 26.97 24.71 24.03
C LEU A 5 28.08 23.68 23.79
N GLN A 6 29.28 24.10 24.15
CA GLN A 6 30.52 23.32 24.23
C GLN A 6 30.39 22.26 25.33
N PHE A 7 31.03 21.11 25.12
CA PHE A 7 31.48 20.25 26.22
C PHE A 7 32.97 19.96 26.06
N GLU A 8 33.69 20.23 27.14
CA GLU A 8 35.14 20.19 27.32
C GLU A 8 35.70 18.76 27.25
N SER A 9 36.90 18.65 26.70
CA SER A 9 37.74 17.45 26.73
C SER A 9 38.77 17.55 27.85
N GLU A 10 38.76 16.61 28.79
CA GLU A 10 39.91 16.39 29.68
C GLU A 10 40.82 15.29 29.14
N ALA A 11 42.08 15.65 28.96
CA ALA A 11 43.19 14.77 28.64
C ALA A 11 43.87 14.31 29.94
N VAL A 12 44.30 13.05 30.00
CA VAL A 12 45.33 12.59 30.96
C VAL A 12 46.43 11.84 30.19
N SER A 13 47.66 12.20 30.53
CA SER A 13 48.92 11.94 29.87
C SER A 13 49.66 10.66 30.30
N GLN A 14 50.31 10.03 29.32
CA GLN A 14 51.66 9.41 29.29
C GLN A 14 52.19 8.56 30.48
N ASN A 15 52.66 7.33 30.18
CA ASN A 15 54.10 7.03 30.21
C ASN A 15 54.53 5.74 29.47
N ARG A 16 55.78 5.75 29.00
CA ARG A 16 56.48 4.80 28.10
C ARG A 16 57.09 3.58 28.82
N SER A 17 57.25 2.44 28.11
CA SER A 17 58.54 1.81 27.70
C SER A 17 58.49 0.27 27.57
N GLY A 18 59.05 -0.29 26.49
CA GLY A 18 59.76 -1.59 26.51
C GLY A 18 59.20 -2.76 25.70
N ASP A 19 59.72 -2.91 24.47
CA ASP A 19 60.09 -4.13 23.71
C ASP A 19 59.45 -5.51 23.99
N GLY A 20 59.05 -6.16 22.89
CA GLY A 20 59.33 -7.59 22.68
C GLY A 20 58.15 -8.50 22.32
N ALA A 21 58.34 -9.22 21.20
CA ALA A 21 57.69 -10.48 20.80
C ALA A 21 56.27 -10.43 20.19
N TRP A 22 56.25 -10.66 18.87
CA TRP A 22 55.08 -11.14 18.14
C TRP A 22 54.80 -12.61 18.50
N SER A 23 53.65 -12.90 19.12
CA SER A 23 52.99 -14.20 18.98
C SER A 23 51.48 -14.11 19.24
N SER A 24 50.72 -14.42 18.19
CA SER A 24 49.37 -15.02 18.18
C SER A 24 48.52 -14.93 19.46
N SER A 25 47.56 -14.00 19.48
CA SER A 25 46.21 -14.25 20.02
C SER A 25 45.32 -13.04 19.72
N LEU A 26 44.37 -13.22 18.80
CA LEU A 26 43.24 -12.30 18.62
C LEU A 26 42.39 -12.32 19.90
N LEU A 27 42.75 -11.46 20.85
CA LEU A 27 41.92 -11.12 21.99
C LEU A 27 40.67 -10.41 21.45
N LYS A 28 39.59 -11.19 21.38
CA LYS A 28 38.22 -10.71 21.20
C LYS A 28 37.96 -9.58 22.19
N VAL A 29 37.97 -8.34 21.72
CA VAL A 29 37.35 -7.24 22.46
C VAL A 29 35.85 -7.55 22.48
N PRO A 30 35.22 -7.74 23.66
CA PRO A 30 33.79 -7.91 23.69
C PRO A 30 33.21 -6.55 23.28
N VAL A 31 32.58 -6.50 22.10
CA VAL A 31 31.67 -5.40 21.76
C VAL A 31 30.65 -5.37 22.89
N LEU A 32 30.76 -4.34 23.74
CA LEU A 32 29.77 -4.05 24.76
C LEU A 32 28.55 -3.54 23.99
N ILE A 33 27.74 -4.45 23.46
CA ILE A 33 26.41 -4.15 22.97
C ILE A 33 25.70 -3.54 24.19
N PRO A 34 25.26 -2.26 24.14
CA PRO A 34 24.43 -1.73 25.20
C PRO A 34 23.29 -2.72 25.35
N LYS A 35 23.07 -3.26 26.55
CA LYS A 35 21.88 -4.04 26.85
C LYS A 35 20.70 -3.08 26.71
N THR A 36 20.24 -2.84 25.48
CA THR A 36 18.89 -2.36 25.24
C THR A 36 18.03 -3.42 25.88
N ARG A 37 17.36 -3.00 26.96
CA ARG A 37 16.38 -3.80 27.65
C ARG A 37 15.33 -4.11 26.58
N ALA A 38 15.44 -5.26 25.92
CA ALA A 38 14.39 -5.80 25.11
C ALA A 38 13.23 -6.02 26.09
N VAL A 39 12.34 -5.02 26.17
CA VAL A 39 11.10 -5.18 26.91
C VAL A 39 10.36 -6.26 26.13
N ARG A 40 10.32 -7.47 26.68
CA ARG A 40 9.42 -8.52 26.22
C ARG A 40 8.01 -7.99 26.41
N VAL A 41 7.47 -7.36 25.37
CA VAL A 41 6.05 -6.93 25.29
C VAL A 41 5.12 -8.13 25.52
N THR A 42 5.60 -9.34 25.27
CA THR A 42 4.88 -10.60 25.53
C THR A 42 4.49 -10.82 26.99
N THR A 43 5.14 -10.21 27.98
CA THR A 43 4.78 -10.41 29.40
C THR A 43 3.70 -9.43 29.89
N LEU A 44 3.45 -8.32 29.18
CA LEU A 44 2.41 -7.34 29.53
C LEU A 44 1.03 -7.67 28.93
N LEU A 45 0.99 -8.49 27.88
CA LEU A 45 -0.23 -8.78 27.11
C LEU A 45 -1.12 -9.88 27.71
N GLN A 46 -0.71 -10.52 28.82
CA GLN A 46 -1.45 -11.69 29.34
C GLN A 46 -2.38 -11.42 30.52
N THR A 47 -2.44 -10.22 31.11
CA THR A 47 -3.32 -10.00 32.28
C THR A 47 -3.84 -8.58 32.51
N GLN A 48 -3.73 -7.64 31.57
CA GLN A 48 -4.19 -6.26 31.84
C GLN A 48 -5.18 -5.73 30.82
N ASP A 49 -6.12 -4.96 31.35
CA ASP A 49 -7.10 -4.15 30.65
C ASP A 49 -6.44 -3.39 29.48
N PRO A 50 -7.00 -3.46 28.26
CA PRO A 50 -6.41 -2.83 27.08
C PRO A 50 -5.97 -1.38 27.31
N ASP A 51 -6.77 -0.58 28.04
CA ASP A 51 -6.48 0.82 28.36
C ASP A 51 -5.19 1.03 29.18
N THR A 52 -4.79 0.04 29.99
CA THR A 52 -3.54 0.08 30.77
C THR A 52 -2.31 -0.25 29.92
N VAL A 53 -2.45 -1.16 28.94
CA VAL A 53 -1.39 -1.44 27.95
C VAL A 53 -1.21 -0.23 27.03
N PHE A 54 -2.31 0.41 26.62
CA PHE A 54 -2.31 1.57 25.73
C PHE A 54 -1.69 2.82 26.38
N SER A 55 -2.00 3.10 27.63
CA SER A 55 -1.39 4.21 28.37
C SER A 55 0.11 3.99 28.61
N SER A 56 0.56 2.74 28.74
CA SER A 56 1.98 2.38 28.76
C SER A 56 2.66 2.59 27.41
N LEU A 57 2.09 2.15 26.29
CA LEU A 57 2.68 2.35 24.95
C LEU A 57 2.84 3.83 24.60
N ARG A 58 1.82 4.66 24.88
CA ARG A 58 1.87 6.13 24.69
C ARG A 58 2.94 6.79 25.56
N ARG A 59 3.21 6.26 26.76
CA ARG A 59 4.19 6.79 27.72
C ARG A 59 5.63 6.44 27.34
N HIS A 60 5.86 5.25 26.76
CA HIS A 60 7.21 4.75 26.50
C HIS A 60 7.76 5.10 25.11
N ASN A 61 6.92 5.50 24.14
CA ASN A 61 7.36 5.85 22.78
C ASN A 61 6.78 7.20 22.30
N PRO A 62 7.36 8.34 22.73
CA PRO A 62 6.90 9.67 22.32
C PRO A 62 7.06 9.94 20.81
N GLU A 63 8.03 9.32 20.15
CA GLU A 63 8.22 9.42 18.69
C GLU A 63 7.16 8.66 17.90
N LEU A 64 6.72 7.48 18.38
CA LEU A 64 5.57 6.78 17.81
C LEU A 64 4.32 7.66 17.94
N ARG A 65 4.07 8.24 19.11
CA ARG A 65 2.95 9.16 19.32
C ARG A 65 3.00 10.37 18.39
N LYS A 66 4.16 11.01 18.19
CA LYS A 66 4.32 12.12 17.23
C LYS A 66 4.09 11.69 15.79
N TRP A 67 4.67 10.55 15.38
CA TRP A 67 4.48 9.99 14.04
C TRP A 67 3.00 9.70 13.79
N THR A 68 2.32 9.05 14.75
CA THR A 68 0.91 8.70 14.62
C THR A 68 -0.01 9.91 14.75
N SER A 69 0.30 10.90 15.58
CA SER A 69 -0.50 12.14 15.66
C SER A 69 -0.36 13.02 14.40
N ARG A 70 0.75 12.86 13.65
CA ARG A 70 0.98 13.53 12.35
C ARG A 70 0.28 12.80 11.21
N GLN A 71 0.22 11.46 11.26
CA GLN A 71 -0.43 10.64 10.24
C GLN A 71 -1.95 10.54 10.45
N PHE A 72 -2.43 10.68 11.69
CA PHE A 72 -3.83 10.52 12.08
C PHE A 72 -4.28 11.68 12.96
N PRO A 73 -4.81 12.78 12.38
CA PRO A 73 -5.41 13.85 13.16
C PRO A 73 -6.71 13.39 13.85
N GLY A 74 -6.94 13.81 15.09
CA GLY A 74 -8.22 13.63 15.78
C GLY A 74 -8.48 12.21 16.35
N SER A 75 -9.76 11.83 16.42
CA SER A 75 -10.24 10.55 16.97
C SER A 75 -9.93 9.35 16.07
N ALA A 76 -9.47 9.58 14.83
CA ALA A 76 -9.07 8.54 13.88
C ALA A 76 -7.97 7.62 14.42
N PHE A 77 -7.07 8.15 15.26
CA PHE A 77 -6.06 7.35 15.95
C PHE A 77 -6.67 6.42 17.00
N GLU A 78 -7.63 6.90 17.78
CA GLU A 78 -8.32 6.09 18.79
C GLU A 78 -9.24 5.06 18.14
N TYR A 79 -9.82 5.38 16.98
CA TYR A 79 -10.56 4.45 16.13
C TYR A 79 -9.67 3.35 15.53
N ALA A 80 -8.54 3.72 14.92
CA ALA A 80 -7.56 2.78 14.35
C ALA A 80 -6.98 1.83 15.41
N LEU A 81 -6.84 2.30 16.66
CA LEU A 81 -6.37 1.50 17.80
C LEU A 81 -7.45 0.65 18.47
N LYS A 82 -8.71 1.12 18.56
CA LYS A 82 -9.83 0.39 19.16
C LYS A 82 -10.33 -0.77 18.30
N ASN A 83 -10.02 -0.77 17.01
CA ASN A 83 -10.33 -1.90 16.15
C ASN A 83 -9.51 -3.12 16.57
N ALA A 84 -10.20 -4.24 16.84
CA ALA A 84 -9.65 -5.54 17.27
C ALA A 84 -8.62 -6.17 16.30
N ASN A 85 -8.31 -5.47 15.21
CA ASN A 85 -7.34 -5.87 14.20
C ASN A 85 -5.98 -5.19 14.38
N PHE A 86 -5.84 -4.12 15.18
CA PHE A 86 -4.54 -3.47 15.37
C PHE A 86 -3.48 -4.41 15.94
N GLU A 87 -3.83 -5.22 16.94
CA GLU A 87 -2.90 -6.21 17.51
C GLU A 87 -2.49 -7.28 16.50
N LYS A 88 -3.44 -7.75 15.68
CA LYS A 88 -3.19 -8.73 14.61
C LYS A 88 -2.32 -8.14 13.50
N LEU A 89 -2.60 -6.92 13.07
CA LEU A 89 -1.80 -6.18 12.11
C LEU A 89 -0.39 -5.93 12.62
N HIS A 90 -0.27 -5.50 13.88
CA HIS A 90 1.03 -5.32 14.51
C HIS A 90 1.82 -6.64 14.52
N GLN A 91 1.20 -7.77 14.85
CA GLN A 91 1.88 -9.07 14.79
C GLN A 91 2.33 -9.40 13.35
N GLU A 92 1.46 -9.26 12.36
CA GLU A 92 1.74 -9.60 10.97
C GLU A 92 2.76 -8.68 10.28
N PHE A 93 2.87 -7.41 10.70
CA PHE A 93 3.81 -6.43 10.14
C PHE A 93 4.96 -6.03 11.10
N SER A 94 5.12 -6.73 12.23
CA SER A 94 6.19 -6.45 13.21
C SER A 94 7.60 -6.78 12.68
N GLU A 95 7.69 -7.68 11.71
CA GLU A 95 8.98 -8.11 11.16
C GLU A 95 9.53 -7.07 10.17
N VAL A 96 10.69 -6.50 10.50
CA VAL A 96 11.39 -5.51 9.66
C VAL A 96 11.62 -6.01 8.23
N PHE A 97 11.86 -7.32 8.05
CA PHE A 97 12.00 -7.91 6.72
C PHE A 97 10.73 -7.75 5.86
N ARG A 98 9.54 -7.89 6.45
CA ARG A 98 8.27 -7.71 5.72
C ARG A 98 8.08 -6.26 5.30
N LEU A 99 8.35 -5.31 6.20
CA LEU A 99 8.28 -3.88 5.88
C LEU A 99 9.27 -3.50 4.77
N LYS A 100 10.51 -4.01 4.82
CA LYS A 100 11.48 -3.80 3.74
C LYS A 100 10.99 -4.34 2.41
N LYS A 101 10.39 -5.54 2.41
CA LYS A 101 9.80 -6.13 1.20
C LYS A 101 8.69 -5.23 0.63
N LEU A 102 7.77 -4.74 1.48
CA LEU A 102 6.70 -3.83 1.05
C LEU A 102 7.25 -2.52 0.47
N ILE A 103 8.27 -1.94 1.08
CA ILE A 103 8.93 -0.73 0.57
C ILE A 103 9.48 -0.98 -0.83
N THR A 104 10.21 -2.09 -1.03
CA THR A 104 10.75 -2.46 -2.36
C THR A 104 9.65 -2.72 -3.39
N LEU A 105 8.52 -3.35 -3.00
CA LEU A 105 7.37 -3.49 -3.91
C LEU A 105 6.72 -2.13 -4.21
N GLY A 106 6.76 -1.21 -3.25
CA GLY A 106 6.30 0.16 -3.37
C GLY A 106 7.04 0.96 -4.44
N ASP A 107 8.27 0.60 -4.82
CA ASP A 107 9.02 1.23 -5.93
C ASP A 107 8.26 1.13 -7.26
N SER A 108 7.41 0.12 -7.40
CA SER A 108 6.55 -0.08 -8.57
C SER A 108 5.33 0.85 -8.62
N VAL A 109 4.96 1.49 -7.51
CA VAL A 109 3.75 2.31 -7.41
C VAL A 109 4.03 3.73 -7.88
N CYS A 110 3.12 4.26 -8.70
CA CYS A 110 3.17 5.61 -9.24
C CYS A 110 1.90 6.40 -8.95
N ALA A 111 2.06 7.72 -8.89
CA ALA A 111 0.97 8.68 -9.05
C ALA A 111 0.64 8.79 -10.54
N LEU A 112 -0.64 8.72 -10.87
CA LEU A 112 -1.14 8.84 -12.22
C LEU A 112 -1.81 10.20 -12.41
N TYR A 113 -1.41 10.91 -13.46
CA TYR A 113 -1.98 12.19 -13.86
C TYR A 113 -2.66 12.02 -15.22
N VAL A 114 -3.98 12.22 -15.27
CA VAL A 114 -4.79 12.08 -16.49
C VAL A 114 -5.17 13.47 -16.98
N GLY A 115 -4.29 14.08 -17.76
CA GLY A 115 -4.42 15.49 -18.18
C GLY A 115 -4.73 16.41 -16.98
N ASP A 116 -5.71 17.29 -17.18
CA ASP A 116 -6.29 18.14 -16.13
C ASP A 116 -7.62 17.56 -15.58
N ILE A 117 -7.91 16.28 -15.85
CA ILE A 117 -9.19 15.63 -15.52
C ILE A 117 -9.16 15.10 -14.09
N CYS A 118 -8.20 14.23 -13.79
CA CYS A 118 -8.11 13.59 -12.49
C CYS A 118 -6.70 13.10 -12.18
N GLN A 119 -6.53 12.69 -10.93
CA GLN A 119 -5.33 12.06 -10.41
C GLN A 119 -5.71 10.74 -9.75
N GLY A 120 -4.83 9.76 -9.86
CA GLY A 120 -5.01 8.44 -9.29
C GLY A 120 -3.67 7.81 -8.96
N SER A 121 -3.70 6.50 -8.74
CA SER A 121 -2.53 5.67 -8.53
C SER A 121 -2.45 4.61 -9.63
N GLY A 122 -1.29 3.99 -9.75
CA GLY A 122 -1.10 2.82 -10.58
C GLY A 122 0.16 2.10 -10.16
N PHE A 123 0.43 0.98 -10.82
CA PHE A 123 1.68 0.27 -10.61
C PHE A 123 2.20 -0.35 -11.90
N MET A 124 3.52 -0.57 -11.96
CA MET A 124 4.11 -1.30 -13.08
C MET A 124 3.65 -2.75 -13.04
N LEU A 125 2.98 -3.21 -14.09
CA LEU A 125 2.58 -4.60 -14.23
C LEU A 125 3.79 -5.45 -14.61
N ALA A 126 4.38 -5.17 -15.78
CA ALA A 126 5.51 -5.87 -16.37
C ALA A 126 6.14 -5.01 -17.47
N GLY A 127 7.48 -5.04 -17.62
CA GLY A 127 8.17 -4.32 -18.68
C GLY A 127 7.91 -2.81 -18.66
N ASP A 128 7.17 -2.32 -19.65
CA ASP A 128 6.70 -0.95 -19.81
C ASP A 128 5.17 -0.80 -19.70
N PHE A 129 4.48 -1.81 -19.18
CA PHE A 129 3.04 -1.80 -18.94
C PHE A 129 2.72 -1.40 -17.51
N ILE A 130 1.79 -0.48 -17.33
CA ILE A 130 1.20 -0.13 -16.04
C ILE A 130 -0.25 -0.60 -15.98
N MET A 131 -0.72 -0.82 -14.76
CA MET A 131 -2.12 -1.12 -14.45
C MET A 131 -2.67 -0.06 -13.49
N THR A 132 -3.92 0.34 -13.72
CA THR A 132 -4.67 1.32 -12.92
C THR A 132 -6.17 1.01 -13.02
N ASN A 133 -7.05 1.86 -12.47
CA ASN A 133 -8.49 1.70 -12.60
C ASN A 133 -9.05 2.27 -13.90
N ALA A 134 -10.10 1.64 -14.43
CA ALA A 134 -10.74 2.06 -15.68
C ALA A 134 -11.45 3.41 -15.53
N HIS A 135 -12.12 3.64 -14.39
CA HIS A 135 -12.87 4.86 -14.14
C HIS A 135 -12.01 6.14 -14.21
N LEU A 136 -10.70 6.03 -13.96
CA LEU A 136 -9.76 7.15 -14.10
C LEU A 136 -9.61 7.61 -15.55
N LEU A 137 -9.89 6.74 -16.52
CA LEU A 137 -9.70 7.01 -17.94
C LEU A 137 -11.01 7.28 -18.68
N GLU A 138 -12.18 7.03 -18.10
CA GLU A 138 -13.46 7.11 -18.82
C GLU A 138 -13.72 8.46 -19.48
N ASN A 139 -13.43 9.55 -18.78
CA ASN A 139 -13.58 10.91 -19.29
C ASN A 139 -12.39 11.38 -20.16
N ALA A 140 -11.36 10.54 -20.28
CA ALA A 140 -10.13 10.80 -21.00
C ALA A 140 -10.04 10.09 -22.36
N LEU A 141 -11.05 9.30 -22.72
CA LEU A 141 -11.08 8.53 -23.98
C LEU A 141 -11.79 9.30 -25.10
N LEU A 142 -11.35 9.05 -26.33
CA LEU A 142 -12.10 9.39 -27.54
C LEU A 142 -13.31 8.46 -27.72
N GLU A 143 -14.18 8.78 -28.67
CA GLU A 143 -15.38 8.00 -28.98
C GLU A 143 -15.10 6.53 -29.36
N ASP A 144 -13.87 6.21 -29.77
CA ASP A 144 -13.45 4.84 -30.08
C ASP A 144 -13.26 3.95 -28.83
N GLY A 145 -13.27 4.54 -27.63
CA GLY A 145 -13.08 3.87 -26.35
C GLY A 145 -11.69 3.25 -26.14
N LYS A 146 -10.73 3.51 -27.03
CA LYS A 146 -9.40 2.87 -27.04
C LYS A 146 -8.25 3.87 -27.15
N THR A 147 -8.54 5.12 -27.51
CA THR A 147 -7.54 6.17 -27.65
C THR A 147 -7.75 7.25 -26.60
N LEU A 148 -6.70 7.59 -25.88
CA LEU A 148 -6.66 8.70 -24.92
C LEU A 148 -6.67 10.05 -25.67
N ALA A 149 -7.63 10.91 -25.32
CA ALA A 149 -7.76 12.28 -25.79
C ALA A 149 -6.79 13.25 -25.09
N VAL A 150 -6.25 12.84 -23.93
CA VAL A 150 -5.34 13.65 -23.11
C VAL A 150 -4.05 12.88 -22.79
N SER A 151 -2.99 13.61 -22.44
CA SER A 151 -1.73 13.01 -21.98
C SER A 151 -1.91 12.38 -20.60
N VAL A 152 -1.52 11.11 -20.48
CA VAL A 152 -1.46 10.39 -19.20
C VAL A 152 -0.01 10.24 -18.78
N LYS A 153 0.31 10.64 -17.54
CA LYS A 153 1.67 10.60 -16.99
C LYS A 153 1.72 9.77 -15.71
N ALA A 154 2.71 8.91 -15.59
CA ALA A 154 3.01 8.13 -14.40
C ALA A 154 4.26 8.69 -13.71
N LEU A 155 4.13 9.07 -12.44
CA LEU A 155 5.20 9.61 -11.61
C LEU A 155 5.56 8.63 -10.49
N PHE A 156 6.77 8.10 -10.54
CA PHE A 156 7.32 7.21 -9.51
C PHE A 156 8.25 7.97 -8.56
N ASN A 157 8.52 7.36 -7.41
CA ASN A 157 9.40 7.86 -6.34
C ASN A 157 8.96 9.19 -5.71
N HIS A 158 7.69 9.55 -5.83
CA HIS A 158 7.14 10.72 -5.15
C HIS A 158 6.79 10.38 -3.69
N GLU A 159 7.81 10.32 -2.83
CA GLU A 159 7.68 9.90 -1.42
C GLU A 159 7.66 11.07 -0.42
N ASN A 160 8.06 12.27 -0.85
CA ASN A 160 8.06 13.46 -0.01
C ASN A 160 8.08 14.72 -0.90
N ASN A 161 7.39 15.77 -0.45
CA ASN A 161 7.31 17.09 -1.08
C ASN A 161 8.64 17.85 -1.13
N LEU A 162 9.66 17.36 -0.42
CA LEU A 162 11.00 17.96 -0.35
C LEU A 162 12.02 17.27 -1.26
N ILE A 163 11.62 16.25 -2.03
CA ILE A 163 12.54 15.50 -2.90
C ILE A 163 12.98 16.38 -4.08
N GLU A 164 14.29 16.37 -4.36
CA GLU A 164 14.86 17.00 -5.55
C GLU A 164 14.32 16.31 -6.82
N SER A 165 13.92 17.12 -7.81
CA SER A 165 13.29 16.67 -9.07
C SER A 165 14.07 15.60 -9.83
N GLU A 166 15.35 15.39 -9.54
CA GLU A 166 16.23 14.44 -10.23
C GLU A 166 15.94 12.97 -9.87
N VAL A 167 15.37 12.70 -8.69
CA VAL A 167 15.03 11.34 -8.22
C VAL A 167 13.66 10.87 -8.73
N LEU A 168 12.81 11.81 -9.16
CA LEU A 168 11.49 11.54 -9.70
C LEU A 168 11.60 10.89 -11.09
N LEU A 169 10.87 9.79 -11.30
CA LEU A 169 10.78 9.14 -12.59
C LEU A 169 9.39 9.44 -13.17
N MET A 170 9.34 10.32 -14.16
CA MET A 170 8.10 10.64 -14.87
C MET A 170 8.12 10.01 -16.25
N TYR A 171 7.07 9.27 -16.58
CA TYR A 171 6.87 8.63 -17.85
C TYR A 171 5.53 9.05 -18.44
N GLU A 172 5.47 9.20 -19.75
CA GLU A 172 4.22 9.45 -20.45
C GLU A 172 3.71 8.14 -21.08
N ALA A 173 2.40 7.90 -21.03
CA ALA A 173 1.78 6.77 -21.71
C ALA A 173 1.67 7.03 -23.23
N TYR A 174 1.64 5.96 -24.01
CA TYR A 174 1.10 6.03 -25.37
C TYR A 174 -0.40 6.34 -25.32
N SER A 175 -0.92 6.94 -26.39
CA SER A 175 -2.36 7.25 -26.47
C SER A 175 -3.24 6.01 -26.61
N GLY A 176 -2.71 4.90 -27.12
CA GLY A 176 -3.45 3.65 -27.24
C GLY A 176 -3.57 2.93 -25.89
N VAL A 177 -4.80 2.64 -25.48
CA VAL A 177 -5.12 1.79 -24.33
C VAL A 177 -5.00 0.33 -24.74
N ILE A 178 -4.22 -0.44 -23.98
CA ILE A 178 -3.96 -1.87 -24.29
C ILE A 178 -5.18 -2.70 -23.96
N ASP A 179 -5.76 -2.46 -22.79
CA ASP A 179 -7.01 -3.07 -22.35
C ASP A 179 -7.71 -2.17 -21.34
N LEU A 180 -9.04 -2.25 -21.31
CA LEU A 180 -9.89 -1.52 -20.38
C LEU A 180 -11.18 -2.31 -20.14
N ASP A 181 -11.43 -2.61 -18.88
CA ASP A 181 -12.62 -3.33 -18.44
C ASP A 181 -13.31 -2.53 -17.34
N LYS A 182 -14.56 -2.15 -17.59
CA LYS A 182 -15.36 -1.34 -16.66
C LYS A 182 -15.99 -2.17 -15.55
N GLU A 183 -16.21 -3.47 -15.76
CA GLU A 183 -16.85 -4.35 -14.78
C GLU A 183 -15.88 -4.69 -13.65
N MET A 184 -14.63 -4.96 -14.01
CA MET A 184 -13.53 -5.21 -13.07
C MET A 184 -12.73 -3.94 -12.73
N ASP A 185 -13.16 -2.81 -13.29
CA ASP A 185 -12.60 -1.48 -13.12
C ASP A 185 -11.07 -1.44 -13.23
N TYR A 186 -10.51 -1.99 -14.30
CA TYR A 186 -9.07 -1.90 -14.57
C TYR A 186 -8.76 -1.42 -15.98
N ALA A 187 -7.60 -0.79 -16.14
CA ALA A 187 -7.04 -0.44 -17.42
C ALA A 187 -5.53 -0.74 -17.45
N VAL A 188 -5.06 -1.12 -18.65
CA VAL A 188 -3.65 -1.39 -18.94
C VAL A 188 -3.16 -0.38 -19.97
N LEU A 189 -2.11 0.35 -19.61
CA LEU A 189 -1.47 1.35 -20.47
C LEU A 189 -0.01 0.97 -20.70
N ARG A 190 0.53 1.37 -21.85
CA ARG A 190 1.95 1.23 -22.16
C ARG A 190 2.66 2.57 -22.00
N LEU A 191 3.77 2.59 -21.26
CA LEU A 191 4.62 3.76 -21.08
C LEU A 191 5.63 3.90 -22.22
N LYS A 192 5.92 5.15 -22.60
CA LYS A 192 7.00 5.47 -23.53
C LYS A 192 8.35 5.24 -22.83
N ARG A 193 9.21 4.43 -23.45
CA ARG A 193 10.57 4.20 -22.95
C ARG A 193 11.43 5.45 -23.15
N GLY A 194 12.10 5.87 -22.07
CA GLY A 194 13.08 6.95 -22.09
C GLY A 194 14.47 6.45 -21.74
N ALA A 195 15.38 7.38 -21.41
CA ALA A 195 16.72 7.06 -20.92
C ALA A 195 16.74 6.58 -19.46
N LYS A 196 15.66 6.83 -18.70
CA LYS A 196 15.53 6.43 -17.29
C LYS A 196 15.16 4.94 -17.17
N PRO A 197 15.65 4.23 -16.13
CA PRO A 197 15.34 2.82 -15.92
C PRO A 197 13.88 2.61 -15.53
N MET A 198 13.24 1.58 -16.10
CA MET A 198 11.86 1.24 -15.73
C MET A 198 11.79 0.70 -14.29
N PRO A 199 10.81 1.15 -13.48
CA PRO A 199 10.50 0.55 -12.19
C PRO A 199 10.19 -0.95 -12.28
N PRO A 200 10.40 -1.73 -11.21
CA PRO A 200 10.13 -3.15 -11.21
C PRO A 200 8.63 -3.44 -11.36
N GLY A 201 8.27 -4.51 -12.08
CA GLY A 201 6.88 -4.95 -12.24
C GLY A 201 6.36 -5.77 -11.06
N LEU A 202 5.06 -5.68 -10.78
CA LEU A 202 4.39 -6.41 -9.71
C LEU A 202 3.75 -7.74 -10.15
N LEU A 203 3.66 -8.03 -11.44
CA LEU A 203 3.04 -9.26 -11.95
C LEU A 203 3.56 -10.54 -11.26
N PRO A 204 4.89 -10.75 -11.07
CA PRO A 204 5.40 -11.96 -10.40
C PRO A 204 4.89 -12.15 -8.97
N TYR A 205 4.39 -11.11 -8.33
CA TYR A 205 3.89 -11.12 -6.96
C TYR A 205 2.38 -11.29 -6.85
N PHE A 206 1.65 -11.45 -7.96
CA PHE A 206 0.20 -11.66 -7.92
C PHE A 206 -0.16 -12.89 -7.09
N GLY A 207 -1.21 -12.76 -6.27
CA GLY A 207 -1.62 -13.80 -5.33
C GLY A 207 -3.13 -14.01 -5.30
N PRO A 208 -3.58 -15.15 -4.75
CA PRO A 208 -4.99 -15.45 -4.64
C PRO A 208 -5.69 -14.51 -3.67
N LYS A 209 -6.98 -14.30 -3.91
CA LYS A 209 -7.87 -13.56 -3.01
C LYS A 209 -7.86 -14.19 -1.61
N PRO A 210 -7.39 -13.49 -0.56
CA PRO A 210 -7.48 -14.00 0.79
C PRO A 210 -8.92 -13.84 1.33
N ASN A 211 -9.33 -14.75 2.23
CA ASN A 211 -10.62 -14.65 2.90
C ASN A 211 -10.62 -13.60 4.02
N ALA A 212 -9.49 -13.45 4.71
CA ALA A 212 -9.21 -12.48 5.74
C ALA A 212 -7.69 -12.42 5.99
N GLY A 213 -7.22 -11.39 6.69
CA GLY A 213 -5.82 -11.28 7.12
C GLY A 213 -5.29 -9.85 6.99
N GLY A 214 -4.09 -9.61 7.52
CA GLY A 214 -3.41 -8.34 7.35
C GLY A 214 -3.01 -8.09 5.91
N ALA A 215 -3.17 -6.83 5.52
CA ALA A 215 -2.89 -6.32 4.21
C ALA A 215 -2.32 -4.91 4.29
N CYS A 216 -1.82 -4.44 3.16
CA CYS A 216 -1.14 -3.19 3.01
C CYS A 216 -1.53 -2.59 1.66
N ILE A 217 -1.93 -1.32 1.66
CA ILE A 217 -2.14 -0.55 0.43
C ILE A 217 -0.97 0.42 0.30
N ILE A 218 -0.40 0.51 -0.89
CA ILE A 218 0.63 1.50 -1.20
C ILE A 218 0.13 2.33 -2.36
N GLY A 219 0.02 3.64 -2.18
CA GLY A 219 -0.71 4.50 -3.11
C GLY A 219 -0.39 5.97 -2.97
N HIS A 220 -0.97 6.78 -3.84
CA HIS A 220 -0.83 8.23 -3.86
C HIS A 220 -2.20 8.90 -3.62
N PRO A 221 -2.68 8.94 -2.36
CA PRO A 221 -3.90 9.68 -2.05
C PRO A 221 -3.70 11.19 -2.30
N GLY A 222 -4.77 11.98 -2.32
CA GLY A 222 -4.88 13.32 -2.91
C GLY A 222 -3.83 14.41 -2.60
N ASP A 223 -2.86 14.20 -1.71
CA ASP A 223 -1.66 15.02 -1.59
C ASP A 223 -0.51 14.56 -2.50
N GLN A 224 -0.74 13.50 -3.28
CA GLN A 224 0.17 12.84 -4.22
C GLN A 224 1.45 12.29 -3.60
N VAL A 225 1.63 12.40 -2.28
CA VAL A 225 2.71 11.75 -1.54
C VAL A 225 2.41 10.27 -1.42
N LYS A 226 3.38 9.42 -1.78
CA LYS A 226 3.25 7.98 -1.61
C LYS A 226 3.04 7.66 -0.14
N LYS A 227 1.96 6.95 0.17
CA LYS A 227 1.63 6.48 1.52
C LYS A 227 1.54 4.98 1.56
N ILE A 228 1.70 4.46 2.77
CA ILE A 228 1.52 3.05 3.10
C ILE A 228 0.41 3.02 4.15
N ASP A 229 -0.67 2.28 3.86
CA ASP A 229 -1.75 2.04 4.81
C ASP A 229 -1.80 0.56 5.18
N LEU A 230 -1.68 0.27 6.48
CA LEU A 230 -1.78 -1.09 7.00
C LEU A 230 -3.25 -1.35 7.38
N THR A 231 -3.84 -2.33 6.73
CA THR A 231 -5.26 -2.65 6.86
C THR A 231 -5.51 -4.13 7.07
N TYR A 232 -6.73 -4.48 7.47
CA TYR A 232 -7.16 -5.87 7.63
C TYR A 232 -8.27 -6.17 6.64
N ILE A 233 -8.14 -7.29 5.92
CA ILE A 233 -9.14 -7.78 4.98
C ILE A 233 -10.31 -8.34 5.77
N ILE A 234 -11.47 -7.73 5.54
CA ILE A 234 -12.74 -8.04 6.16
C ILE A 234 -13.43 -9.08 5.27
N GLY A 235 -13.61 -10.28 5.81
CA GLY A 235 -14.37 -11.33 5.15
C GLY A 235 -15.84 -10.97 5.05
N LYS A 236 -16.56 -11.58 4.09
CA LYS A 236 -17.96 -11.25 3.82
C LYS A 236 -18.87 -11.36 5.04
N LYS A 237 -18.65 -12.37 5.88
CA LYS A 237 -19.49 -12.61 7.08
C LYS A 237 -19.27 -11.54 8.15
N GLU A 238 -18.12 -10.88 8.13
CA GLU A 238 -17.71 -9.89 9.11
C GLU A 238 -18.03 -8.44 8.67
N ARG A 239 -18.43 -8.21 7.41
CA ARG A 239 -18.71 -6.85 6.88
C ARG A 239 -19.74 -6.09 7.71
N GLU A 240 -20.83 -6.75 8.11
CA GLU A 240 -21.88 -6.13 8.92
C GLU A 240 -21.40 -5.71 10.30
N ALA A 241 -20.70 -6.61 10.99
CA ALA A 241 -20.12 -6.29 12.27
C ALA A 241 -19.11 -5.15 12.15
N ALA A 242 -18.27 -5.15 11.10
CA ALA A 242 -17.27 -4.11 10.89
C ALA A 242 -17.89 -2.74 10.60
N ALA A 243 -18.93 -2.66 9.78
CA ALA A 243 -19.62 -1.39 9.52
C ALA A 243 -20.37 -0.89 10.75
N ASN A 244 -21.05 -1.78 11.49
CA ASN A 244 -21.73 -1.39 12.72
C ASN A 244 -20.73 -0.86 13.76
N GLN A 245 -19.59 -1.54 13.94
CA GLN A 245 -18.50 -1.08 14.79
C GLN A 245 -17.93 0.27 14.32
N HIS A 246 -17.82 0.48 13.01
CA HIS A 246 -17.44 1.77 12.44
C HIS A 246 -18.42 2.88 12.80
N LEU A 247 -19.71 2.56 12.86
CA LEU A 247 -20.78 3.52 13.10
C LEU A 247 -21.09 3.78 14.58
N GLU A 248 -20.61 2.95 15.51
CA GLU A 248 -20.84 3.09 16.96
C GLU A 248 -20.53 4.48 17.55
N PRO A 249 -19.47 5.20 17.13
CA PRO A 249 -19.16 6.50 17.69
C PRO A 249 -20.12 7.63 17.29
N TYR A 250 -20.95 7.44 16.26
CA TYR A 250 -21.82 8.48 15.72
C TYR A 250 -23.19 8.46 16.38
N ASP A 251 -23.78 9.65 16.55
CA ASP A 251 -25.17 9.74 16.97
C ASP A 251 -26.14 9.18 15.92
N GLU A 252 -27.39 8.97 16.32
CA GLU A 252 -28.40 8.35 15.45
C GLU A 252 -28.67 9.14 14.17
N SER A 253 -28.61 10.47 14.22
CA SER A 253 -28.86 11.33 13.07
C SER A 253 -27.72 11.24 12.06
N ALA A 254 -26.48 11.34 12.53
CA ALA A 254 -25.28 11.17 11.71
C ALA A 254 -25.23 9.77 11.08
N ARG A 255 -25.51 8.72 11.88
CA ARG A 255 -25.55 7.34 11.37
C ARG A 255 -26.56 7.16 10.25
N MET A 256 -27.76 7.74 10.37
CA MET A 256 -28.78 7.65 9.32
C MET A 256 -28.35 8.31 8.01
N ILE A 257 -27.64 9.43 8.07
CA ILE A 257 -27.10 10.12 6.89
C ILE A 257 -26.03 9.26 6.23
N ILE A 258 -25.05 8.77 7.02
CA ILE A 258 -23.94 7.95 6.51
C ILE A 258 -24.46 6.67 5.84
N VAL A 259 -25.40 5.97 6.47
CA VAL A 259 -25.99 4.75 5.91
C VAL A 259 -26.74 5.06 4.62
N LYS A 260 -27.48 6.17 4.57
CA LYS A 260 -28.20 6.58 3.36
C LYS A 260 -27.22 6.85 2.21
N GLU A 261 -26.16 7.61 2.44
CA GLU A 261 -25.12 7.90 1.43
C GLU A 261 -24.42 6.63 0.95
N ALA A 262 -24.11 5.70 1.86
CA ALA A 262 -23.50 4.41 1.50
C ALA A 262 -24.43 3.55 0.63
N VAL A 263 -25.73 3.51 0.95
CA VAL A 263 -26.74 2.81 0.15
C VAL A 263 -26.90 3.44 -1.23
N GLU A 264 -26.98 4.77 -1.31
CA GLU A 264 -27.05 5.50 -2.58
C GLU A 264 -25.80 5.30 -3.45
N SER A 265 -24.65 5.06 -2.82
CA SER A 265 -23.39 4.76 -3.51
C SER A 265 -23.23 3.28 -3.89
N GLY A 266 -24.21 2.41 -3.60
CA GLY A 266 -24.22 1.02 -4.04
C GLY A 266 -23.60 0.01 -3.07
N ILE A 267 -23.47 0.32 -1.77
CA ILE A 267 -22.84 -0.58 -0.79
C ILE A 267 -23.45 -1.99 -0.75
N ASN A 268 -24.73 -2.13 -1.05
CA ASN A 268 -25.43 -3.42 -1.05
C ASN A 268 -24.86 -4.43 -2.05
N GLU A 269 -24.37 -3.97 -3.21
CA GLU A 269 -23.76 -4.84 -4.22
C GLU A 269 -22.41 -5.37 -3.74
N ILE A 270 -21.58 -4.49 -3.20
CA ILE A 270 -20.29 -4.83 -2.59
C ILE A 270 -20.47 -5.74 -1.38
N TRP A 271 -21.50 -5.48 -0.57
CA TRP A 271 -21.81 -6.24 0.63
C TRP A 271 -22.08 -7.71 0.35
N SER A 272 -22.86 -7.97 -0.70
CA SER A 272 -23.30 -9.31 -1.08
C SER A 272 -22.27 -10.06 -1.95
N SER A 273 -21.36 -9.34 -2.61
CA SER A 273 -20.35 -9.90 -3.51
C SER A 273 -19.30 -10.77 -2.79
N GLU A 274 -19.11 -11.99 -3.29
CA GLU A 274 -18.00 -12.87 -2.89
C GLU A 274 -16.71 -12.55 -3.66
N GLU A 275 -16.80 -11.77 -4.74
CA GLU A 275 -15.72 -11.59 -5.70
C GLU A 275 -14.77 -10.48 -5.27
N VAL A 276 -15.28 -9.46 -4.59
CA VAL A 276 -14.48 -8.33 -4.12
C VAL A 276 -13.73 -8.62 -2.81
N ILE A 277 -12.62 -7.92 -2.61
CA ILE A 277 -11.88 -7.87 -1.35
C ILE A 277 -12.30 -6.60 -0.64
N THR A 278 -12.71 -6.70 0.63
CA THR A 278 -13.16 -5.55 1.42
C THR A 278 -12.25 -5.32 2.62
N TYR A 279 -12.07 -4.07 3.01
CA TYR A 279 -11.19 -3.66 4.11
C TYR A 279 -11.53 -2.22 4.52
N ASN A 280 -10.90 -1.74 5.59
CA ASN A 280 -11.01 -0.34 6.01
C ASN A 280 -9.73 0.41 5.64
N THR A 281 -9.81 1.68 5.26
CA THR A 281 -8.63 2.53 5.09
C THR A 281 -8.74 3.75 5.98
N VAL A 282 -7.58 4.29 6.33
CA VAL A 282 -7.45 5.53 7.12
C VAL A 282 -6.93 6.70 6.29
N CYS A 283 -6.35 6.44 5.12
CA CYS A 283 -5.72 7.49 4.31
C CYS A 283 -5.78 7.27 2.79
N MET A 284 -6.31 6.14 2.31
CA MET A 284 -6.44 5.82 0.88
C MET A 284 -7.84 6.20 0.38
N PHE A 285 -8.09 7.51 0.32
CA PHE A 285 -9.33 8.08 -0.23
C PHE A 285 -9.08 8.58 -1.67
N HIS A 286 -9.65 9.70 -2.10
CA HIS A 286 -9.42 10.21 -3.47
C HIS A 286 -7.94 10.24 -3.84
N GLY A 287 -7.63 9.77 -5.05
CA GLY A 287 -6.27 9.65 -5.57
C GLY A 287 -5.64 8.26 -5.37
N SER A 288 -6.11 7.44 -4.42
CA SER A 288 -5.56 6.10 -4.23
C SER A 288 -6.10 5.05 -5.21
N SER A 289 -7.17 5.33 -5.96
CA SER A 289 -7.69 4.42 -6.98
C SER A 289 -6.56 3.97 -7.92
N GLY A 290 -6.33 2.67 -8.00
CA GLY A 290 -5.30 2.03 -8.81
C GLY A 290 -4.13 1.51 -7.99
N SER A 291 -4.18 1.72 -6.68
CA SER A 291 -3.16 1.25 -5.75
C SER A 291 -3.20 -0.28 -5.60
N PRO A 292 -2.05 -0.96 -5.59
CA PRO A 292 -2.00 -2.37 -5.26
C PRO A 292 -2.31 -2.62 -3.78
N LEU A 293 -3.19 -3.60 -3.52
CA LEU A 293 -3.43 -4.19 -2.21
C LEU A 293 -2.54 -5.43 -2.06
N MET A 294 -1.66 -5.42 -1.07
CA MET A 294 -0.72 -6.49 -0.77
C MET A 294 -1.12 -7.23 0.51
N ASP A 295 -0.99 -8.55 0.54
CA ASP A 295 -1.17 -9.31 1.79
C ASP A 295 0.10 -9.29 2.67
N ALA A 296 0.01 -9.85 3.87
CA ALA A 296 1.13 -9.96 4.81
C ALA A 296 2.37 -10.72 4.27
N ASN A 297 2.22 -11.51 3.19
CA ASN A 297 3.32 -12.19 2.52
C ASN A 297 3.96 -11.33 1.41
N GLY A 298 3.45 -10.13 1.16
CA GLY A 298 3.85 -9.26 0.07
C GLY A 298 3.42 -9.80 -1.30
N ARG A 299 2.28 -10.49 -1.37
CA ARG A 299 1.61 -10.83 -2.63
C ARG A 299 0.59 -9.76 -2.97
N VAL A 300 0.50 -9.34 -4.23
CA VAL A 300 -0.49 -8.39 -4.70
C VAL A 300 -1.79 -9.13 -4.96
N VAL A 301 -2.78 -8.91 -4.10
CA VAL A 301 -4.03 -9.68 -4.08
C VAL A 301 -5.21 -8.91 -4.66
N GLY A 302 -5.14 -7.58 -4.76
CA GLY A 302 -6.15 -6.78 -5.45
C GLY A 302 -5.68 -5.41 -5.88
N ILE A 303 -6.56 -4.71 -6.60
CA ILE A 303 -6.41 -3.30 -6.98
C ILE A 303 -7.50 -2.50 -6.28
N HIS A 304 -7.10 -1.54 -5.46
CA HIS A 304 -8.02 -0.65 -4.75
C HIS A 304 -8.80 0.20 -5.77
N SER A 305 -10.12 0.11 -5.73
CA SER A 305 -11.02 0.74 -6.70
C SER A 305 -11.76 1.92 -6.07
N ALA A 306 -12.64 1.64 -5.11
CA ALA A 306 -13.45 2.65 -4.44
C ALA A 306 -13.90 2.21 -3.04
N GLY A 307 -14.67 3.08 -2.39
CA GLY A 307 -15.33 2.80 -1.13
C GLY A 307 -16.41 3.81 -0.81
N PHE A 308 -17.01 3.64 0.36
CA PHE A 308 -18.19 4.35 0.79
C PHE A 308 -17.81 5.53 1.67
N VAL A 309 -17.25 6.54 1.00
CA VAL A 309 -16.67 7.74 1.61
C VAL A 309 -17.77 8.72 2.01
N TYR A 310 -17.64 9.27 3.21
CA TYR A 310 -18.48 10.35 3.73
C TYR A 310 -17.62 11.38 4.46
N GLU A 311 -18.17 12.58 4.67
CA GLU A 311 -17.51 13.65 5.40
C GLU A 311 -18.21 13.88 6.75
N TYR A 312 -17.43 13.89 7.84
CA TYR A 312 -17.93 14.18 9.18
C TYR A 312 -16.94 15.08 9.90
N GLU A 313 -17.42 16.19 10.47
CA GLU A 313 -16.58 17.20 11.13
C GLU A 313 -15.40 17.71 10.28
N GLY A 314 -15.57 17.77 8.95
CA GLY A 314 -14.53 18.19 8.01
C GLY A 314 -13.42 17.16 7.78
N LEU A 315 -13.60 15.93 8.28
CA LEU A 315 -12.73 14.79 8.04
C LEU A 315 -13.41 13.80 7.10
N LYS A 316 -12.61 13.21 6.20
CA LYS A 316 -13.07 12.15 5.31
C LYS A 316 -12.94 10.80 6.01
N HIS A 317 -14.02 10.03 5.94
CA HIS A 317 -14.13 8.69 6.48
C HIS A 317 -14.68 7.76 5.41
N SER A 318 -14.53 6.46 5.61
CA SER A 318 -15.14 5.45 4.76
C SER A 318 -15.66 4.31 5.59
N VAL A 319 -16.90 3.89 5.29
CA VAL A 319 -17.54 2.77 6.00
C VAL A 319 -16.80 1.47 5.70
N ILE A 320 -16.49 1.25 4.43
CA ILE A 320 -15.74 0.10 3.93
C ILE A 320 -15.22 0.45 2.53
N GLU A 321 -14.05 -0.06 2.19
CA GLU A 321 -13.43 0.05 0.87
C GLU A 321 -13.40 -1.32 0.20
N TYR A 322 -13.23 -1.32 -1.13
CA TYR A 322 -13.07 -2.56 -1.87
C TYR A 322 -11.98 -2.53 -2.94
N ALA A 323 -11.51 -3.73 -3.28
CA ALA A 323 -10.56 -3.99 -4.34
C ALA A 323 -11.01 -5.20 -5.18
N HIS A 324 -10.67 -5.16 -6.47
CA HIS A 324 -10.89 -6.29 -7.37
C HIS A 324 -9.68 -7.24 -7.34
N PRO A 325 -9.88 -8.57 -7.30
CA PRO A 325 -8.78 -9.52 -7.20
C PRO A 325 -7.87 -9.53 -8.43
N THR A 326 -6.56 -9.47 -8.22
CA THR A 326 -5.57 -9.38 -9.30
C THR A 326 -5.53 -10.58 -10.24
N LEU A 327 -5.75 -11.80 -9.73
CA LEU A 327 -5.80 -12.99 -10.60
C LEU A 327 -7.03 -13.00 -11.50
N GLN A 328 -8.18 -12.49 -11.03
CA GLN A 328 -9.38 -12.37 -11.88
C GLN A 328 -9.20 -11.28 -12.94
N ILE A 329 -8.61 -10.14 -12.56
CA ILE A 329 -8.23 -9.08 -13.51
C ILE A 329 -7.28 -9.65 -14.57
N PHE A 330 -6.26 -10.41 -14.16
CA PHE A 330 -5.30 -10.98 -15.07
C PHE A 330 -5.93 -11.99 -16.04
N ALA A 331 -6.85 -12.84 -15.55
CA ALA A 331 -7.62 -13.75 -16.40
C ALA A 331 -8.47 -12.99 -17.43
N ARG A 332 -9.15 -11.91 -17.01
CA ARG A 332 -9.93 -11.05 -17.90
C ARG A 332 -9.04 -10.38 -18.96
N PHE A 333 -7.88 -9.87 -18.54
CA PHE A 333 -6.90 -9.25 -19.43
C PHE A 333 -6.42 -10.21 -20.52
N LEU A 334 -6.07 -11.45 -20.15
CA LEU A 334 -5.68 -12.47 -21.12
C LEU A 334 -6.81 -12.79 -22.10
N SER A 335 -8.06 -12.85 -21.62
CA SER A 335 -9.23 -13.08 -22.46
C SER A 335 -9.49 -11.94 -23.45
N ASN A 336 -9.20 -10.69 -23.07
CA ASN A 336 -9.48 -9.50 -23.89
C ASN A 336 -8.42 -9.27 -24.96
N VAL A 337 -7.14 -9.43 -24.62
CA VAL A 337 -6.01 -9.18 -25.54
C VAL A 337 -5.77 -10.35 -26.50
N GLY A 338 -6.16 -11.56 -26.10
CA GLY A 338 -5.99 -12.77 -26.90
C GLY A 338 -4.52 -13.20 -27.08
N PRO A 339 -4.27 -14.37 -27.70
CA PRO A 339 -2.92 -14.93 -27.85
C PRO A 339 -2.03 -14.25 -28.90
N LEU A 340 -2.52 -13.22 -29.62
CA LEU A 340 -1.92 -12.75 -30.88
C LEU A 340 -1.02 -11.51 -30.78
N ASP A 341 -0.94 -10.81 -29.64
CA ASP A 341 0.06 -9.74 -29.44
C ASP A 341 1.33 -10.27 -28.73
N ILE A 342 1.98 -11.19 -29.43
CA ILE A 342 2.96 -12.19 -28.95
C ILE A 342 4.22 -11.59 -28.31
N GLU A 343 4.60 -10.34 -28.58
CA GLU A 343 5.74 -9.70 -27.90
C GLU A 343 5.41 -9.40 -26.43
N SER A 344 4.22 -8.88 -26.14
CA SER A 344 3.72 -8.64 -24.79
C SER A 344 3.51 -9.95 -24.02
N ALA A 345 3.01 -10.99 -24.71
CA ALA A 345 2.76 -12.31 -24.12
C ALA A 345 4.04 -13.11 -23.82
N ARG A 346 5.13 -12.91 -24.58
CA ARG A 346 6.40 -13.61 -24.36
C ARG A 346 7.11 -13.14 -23.09
N ASP A 347 7.05 -11.83 -22.80
CA ASP A 347 7.54 -11.26 -21.54
C ASP A 347 6.67 -11.69 -20.35
N VAL A 348 5.34 -11.69 -20.52
CA VAL A 348 4.38 -12.20 -19.51
C VAL A 348 4.58 -13.70 -19.24
N GLY A 349 4.85 -14.50 -20.27
CA GLY A 349 5.11 -15.95 -20.15
C GLY A 349 6.44 -16.29 -19.48
N GLN A 350 7.48 -15.46 -19.66
CA GLN A 350 8.72 -15.60 -18.89
C GLN A 350 8.52 -15.18 -17.42
N LEU A 351 7.79 -14.09 -17.16
CA LEU A 351 7.51 -13.57 -15.82
C LEU A 351 6.55 -14.44 -15.00
N SER A 352 5.67 -15.19 -15.65
CA SER A 352 4.71 -16.09 -14.99
C SER A 352 5.31 -17.44 -14.60
N SER A 353 6.44 -17.84 -15.21
CA SER A 353 7.07 -19.15 -14.98
C SER A 353 7.48 -19.41 -13.52
N THR A 354 7.66 -18.34 -12.72
CA THR A 354 8.03 -18.42 -11.31
C THR A 354 6.84 -18.38 -10.35
N ASN A 355 5.65 -17.97 -10.81
CA ASN A 355 4.47 -17.84 -9.95
C ASN A 355 3.43 -18.93 -10.31
N PRO A 356 3.19 -19.92 -9.43
CA PRO A 356 2.27 -21.01 -9.73
C PRO A 356 0.84 -20.55 -10.02
N TYR A 357 0.37 -19.48 -9.35
CA TYR A 357 -0.98 -18.97 -9.55
C TYR A 357 -1.18 -18.37 -10.95
N LEU A 358 -0.18 -17.64 -11.45
CA LEU A 358 -0.24 -17.09 -12.81
C LEU A 358 -0.17 -18.20 -13.86
N ARG A 359 0.63 -19.24 -13.60
CA ARG A 359 0.71 -20.41 -14.47
C ARG A 359 -0.65 -21.08 -14.60
N ASP A 360 -1.36 -21.31 -13.50
CA ASP A 360 -2.67 -21.95 -13.51
C ASP A 360 -3.68 -21.14 -14.33
N VAL A 361 -3.73 -19.81 -14.14
CA VAL A 361 -4.58 -18.91 -14.93
C VAL A 361 -4.20 -18.94 -16.42
N ILE A 362 -2.91 -18.91 -16.76
CA ILE A 362 -2.45 -18.99 -18.14
C ILE A 362 -2.85 -20.31 -18.80
N LEU A 363 -2.69 -21.44 -18.10
CA LEU A 363 -3.04 -22.75 -18.64
C LEU A 363 -4.55 -22.87 -18.92
N GLU A 364 -5.38 -22.24 -18.10
CA GLU A 364 -6.84 -22.23 -18.29
C GLU A 364 -7.27 -21.40 -19.52
N TYR A 365 -6.58 -20.28 -19.81
CA TYR A 365 -7.00 -19.31 -20.84
C TYR A 365 -6.21 -19.36 -22.16
N LEU A 366 -5.03 -19.98 -22.21
CA LEU A 366 -4.18 -20.03 -23.42
C LEU A 366 -4.06 -21.44 -24.06
N ILE A 367 -4.65 -22.49 -23.48
CA ILE A 367 -4.61 -23.87 -24.02
C ILE A 367 -5.96 -24.35 -24.62
N LEU A 368 -6.95 -23.45 -24.73
CA LEU A 368 -8.13 -23.64 -25.58
C LEU A 368 -7.93 -22.95 -26.93
#